data_AF-A0ABC9AS96-F1
#
_entry.id   AF-A0ABC9AS96-F1
#
_cell.length_a   1.000
_cell.length_b   1.000
_cell.length_c   1.000
_cell.angle_alpha   90.00
_cell.angle_beta   90.00
_cell.angle_gamma   90.00
#
_symmetry.space_group_name_H-M   'P 1'
#
loop_
_entity.id
_entity.type
_entity.pdbx_description
1 polymer ?
#
loop_
_entity_poly.entity_id
_entity_poly.type
_entity_poly.pdbx_seq_one_letter_code
_entity_poly.pdbx_strand_id
1 'polypeptide(L)'
;MLQGEVKLHAQAGVTEIPANEGRTDLPVLVRVVAPSKQQRAPIDLVALLDTGDSMKLKAKDPHWTRMDLVVAAMELVVRRLGAADRLAIVPFNAGGNARKMTPFTYMDQVGQNNAVQFLNKPRALGGYTNFQQAFYWAVNRYLDARSGDEKATRPGFILLVSSGDDKSGIGGRHVDTGGYPVHAFEICGGQTPGKPQVMLHVARETRGTYHPVDDTVKSLALALGTFVGGITSVVAVNAKVDFAVPDGVRITKIESGSYGSEWSKGTEGHVDVGVLYGKDEKKFVVHLSVQQLTDPTKGVDKQPLLTATGTYNKPSRREPDFMKQAEVTVKRTPPPPASGTTAPPAPPATAVHIQQVVAVQIVEIHVAAVLQEVVKAHNKDDGGDAAPNPKLIAQELHDKWHSSKADEKLQHIHEDHVKTGDVHVTEMVKLLKEHGHVGVLYAHAWLASHATQQMATFAVSSVLVKHWFHSEYMALVAGDLAYHAASMAAPPAAAADDPCKCVDFDRIDHRLELWSKVKREVPEFFQPSEDAESHHLTAVIREASLDAINRAMHQDMYLVLLYYIFVYCYFIHHAASSDRHIFYYFMYMMLICLIALQGRRPCEQPQAMLLRRQAVAVVVQAAA
;
A
#
# COMPACT_ATOMS: atom_id res chain seq x y z
N MET A 1 9.34 25.41 -8.40
CA MET A 1 9.84 24.05 -8.10
C MET A 1 9.72 23.23 -9.37
N LEU A 2 10.83 22.72 -9.92
CA LEU A 2 10.80 21.84 -11.09
C LEU A 2 10.19 20.50 -10.68
N GLN A 3 9.06 20.13 -11.29
CA GLN A 3 8.44 18.81 -11.10
C GLN A 3 9.41 17.72 -11.59
N GLY A 4 9.54 16.64 -10.83
CA GLY A 4 10.29 15.47 -11.30
C GLY A 4 9.58 14.77 -12.47
N GLU A 5 10.34 14.20 -13.40
CA GLU A 5 9.84 13.44 -14.55
C GLU A 5 10.02 11.94 -14.33
N VAL A 6 9.17 11.13 -14.97
CA VAL A 6 9.36 9.67 -15.04
C VAL A 6 10.54 9.38 -15.98
N LYS A 7 11.48 8.57 -15.53
CA LYS A 7 12.71 8.24 -16.26
C LYS A 7 12.68 6.80 -16.76
N LEU A 8 13.20 6.60 -17.97
CA LEU A 8 13.50 5.28 -18.51
C LEU A 8 15.00 5.03 -18.46
N HIS A 9 15.36 3.82 -18.04
CA HIS A 9 16.71 3.29 -18.14
C HIS A 9 16.64 1.93 -18.80
N ALA A 10 17.60 1.63 -19.69
CA ALA A 10 17.67 0.34 -20.35
C ALA A 10 19.12 -0.14 -20.45
N GLN A 11 19.36 -1.42 -20.22
CA GLN A 11 20.70 -2.00 -20.16
C GLN A 11 20.68 -3.46 -20.63
N ALA A 12 21.55 -3.80 -21.59
CA ALA A 12 21.72 -5.19 -22.02
C ALA A 12 22.47 -6.01 -20.96
N GLY A 13 22.21 -7.32 -20.94
CA GLY A 13 22.92 -8.26 -20.09
C GLY A 13 24.41 -8.36 -20.41
N VAL A 14 24.83 -7.93 -21.59
CA VAL A 14 26.24 -7.93 -22.03
C VAL A 14 26.62 -6.58 -22.64
N THR A 15 27.89 -6.20 -22.55
CA THR A 15 28.42 -4.99 -23.19
C THR A 15 28.98 -5.26 -24.58
N GLU A 16 29.41 -6.50 -24.84
CA GLU A 16 30.06 -6.90 -26.10
C GLU A 16 29.55 -8.28 -26.57
N ILE A 17 29.49 -8.47 -27.89
CA ILE A 17 29.22 -9.77 -28.55
C ILE A 17 30.22 -9.95 -29.69
N PRO A 18 30.84 -11.12 -29.88
CA PRO A 18 31.69 -11.38 -31.04
C PRO A 18 30.92 -11.13 -32.35
N ALA A 19 31.57 -10.48 -33.30
CA ALA A 19 30.96 -10.05 -34.56
C ALA A 19 30.45 -11.21 -35.40
N ASN A 20 31.10 -12.37 -35.30
CA ASN A 20 30.77 -13.64 -35.96
C ASN A 20 29.76 -14.50 -35.18
N GLU A 21 29.19 -14.00 -34.07
CA GLU A 21 28.24 -14.75 -33.25
C GLU A 21 26.89 -14.04 -33.15
N GLY A 22 25.82 -14.84 -33.08
CA GLY A 22 24.49 -14.37 -32.68
C GLY A 22 24.22 -14.65 -31.21
N ARG A 23 23.14 -14.06 -30.68
CA ARG A 23 22.54 -14.42 -29.40
C ARG A 23 21.07 -14.76 -29.63
N THR A 24 20.61 -15.89 -29.14
CA THR A 24 19.19 -16.30 -29.27
C THR A 24 18.34 -15.77 -28.12
N ASP A 25 18.96 -15.54 -26.97
CA ASP A 25 18.31 -15.08 -25.74
C ASP A 25 19.19 -14.07 -24.99
N LEU A 26 19.25 -12.84 -25.49
CA LEU A 26 19.94 -11.73 -24.83
C LEU A 26 18.95 -10.95 -23.94
N PRO A 27 19.08 -10.98 -22.61
CA PRO A 27 18.21 -10.21 -21.73
C PRO A 27 18.58 -8.72 -21.75
N VAL A 28 17.57 -7.85 -21.83
CA VAL A 28 17.69 -6.40 -21.69
C VAL A 28 16.78 -5.94 -20.56
N LEU A 29 17.36 -5.38 -19.51
CA LEU A 29 16.61 -4.82 -18.40
C LEU A 29 16.15 -3.41 -18.75
N VAL A 30 14.85 -3.17 -18.67
CA VAL A 30 14.24 -1.83 -18.78
C VAL A 30 13.64 -1.45 -17.43
N ARG A 31 13.97 -0.25 -16.94
CA ARG A 31 13.50 0.30 -15.67
C ARG A 31 12.74 1.60 -15.89
N VAL A 32 11.54 1.67 -15.33
CA VAL A 32 10.71 2.87 -15.25
C VAL A 32 10.80 3.41 -13.83
N VAL A 33 11.36 4.60 -13.67
CA VAL A 33 11.63 5.21 -12.36
C VAL A 33 10.78 6.46 -12.20
N ALA A 34 9.89 6.44 -11.22
CA ALA A 34 9.00 7.54 -10.91
C ALA A 34 9.69 8.59 -10.02
N PRO A 35 9.33 9.87 -10.15
CA PRO A 35 9.88 10.92 -9.30
C PRO A 35 9.34 10.82 -7.87
N SER A 36 9.96 11.55 -6.95
CA SER A 36 9.42 11.73 -5.60
C SER A 36 8.04 12.40 -5.62
N LYS A 37 7.20 12.06 -4.64
CA LYS A 37 5.86 12.62 -4.45
C LYS A 37 5.93 14.12 -4.08
N GLN A 38 5.90 14.99 -5.08
CA GLN A 38 5.74 16.45 -4.90
C GLN A 38 4.28 16.87 -5.11
N GLN A 39 3.67 16.41 -6.21
CA GLN A 39 2.26 16.54 -6.52
C GLN A 39 1.73 15.16 -6.88
N ARG A 40 0.53 14.82 -6.39
CA ARG A 40 -0.09 13.52 -6.67
C ARG A 40 -1.40 13.67 -7.44
N ALA A 41 -1.78 12.62 -8.16
CA ALA A 41 -3.12 12.50 -8.72
C ALA A 41 -4.14 12.28 -7.59
N PRO A 42 -5.31 12.91 -7.67
CA PRO A 42 -6.43 12.53 -6.82
C PRO A 42 -6.98 11.17 -7.28
N ILE A 43 -7.44 10.36 -6.34
CA ILE A 43 -7.83 8.97 -6.60
C ILE A 43 -9.31 8.74 -6.37
N ASP A 44 -9.79 7.65 -6.96
CA ASP A 44 -11.17 7.21 -6.93
C ASP A 44 -11.20 5.79 -6.34
N LEU A 45 -11.61 5.66 -5.07
CA LEU A 45 -11.55 4.41 -4.31
C LEU A 45 -12.95 3.82 -4.08
N VAL A 46 -13.14 2.55 -4.42
CA VAL A 46 -14.30 1.77 -3.98
C VAL A 46 -13.87 0.77 -2.91
N ALA A 47 -14.40 0.92 -1.71
CA ALA A 47 -14.17 0.00 -0.59
C ALA A 47 -15.31 -1.03 -0.51
N LEU A 48 -15.03 -2.25 -0.97
CA LEU A 48 -15.87 -3.43 -0.83
C LEU A 48 -15.64 -4.06 0.54
N LEU A 49 -16.62 -3.93 1.45
CA LEU A 49 -16.53 -4.43 2.81
C LEU A 49 -17.46 -5.64 2.98
N ASP A 50 -16.88 -6.81 3.25
CA ASP A 50 -17.66 -8.02 3.46
C ASP A 50 -18.55 -7.88 4.70
N THR A 51 -19.79 -8.35 4.59
CA THR A 51 -20.79 -8.39 5.67
C THR A 51 -21.35 -9.79 5.89
N GLY A 52 -20.70 -10.83 5.35
CA GLY A 52 -21.05 -12.23 5.54
C GLY A 52 -20.91 -12.71 6.98
N ASP A 53 -21.32 -13.95 7.24
CA ASP A 53 -21.37 -14.51 8.60
C ASP A 53 -19.99 -14.57 9.28
N SER A 54 -18.92 -14.77 8.53
CA SER A 54 -17.54 -14.80 9.05
C SER A 54 -17.12 -13.48 9.70
N MET A 55 -17.76 -12.37 9.35
CA MET A 55 -17.46 -11.04 9.91
C MET A 55 -18.02 -10.84 11.32
N LYS A 56 -18.94 -11.71 11.76
CA LYS A 56 -19.45 -11.76 13.15
C LYS A 56 -18.46 -12.44 14.10
N LEU A 57 -17.53 -13.22 13.56
CA LEU A 57 -16.60 -13.99 14.38
C LEU A 57 -15.78 -13.05 15.26
N LYS A 58 -15.54 -13.52 16.49
CA LYS A 58 -14.64 -12.85 17.42
C LYS A 58 -13.24 -12.83 16.84
N ALA A 59 -12.63 -11.65 16.95
CA ALA A 59 -11.22 -11.45 16.65
C ALA A 59 -10.35 -12.10 17.74
N LYS A 60 -9.03 -12.00 17.60
CA LYS A 60 -8.07 -12.47 18.60
C LYS A 60 -8.32 -11.86 19.98
N ASP A 61 -8.68 -10.58 20.01
CA ASP A 61 -9.28 -9.94 21.17
C ASP A 61 -10.80 -10.22 21.16
N PRO A 62 -11.34 -10.98 22.13
CA PRO A 62 -12.75 -11.37 22.15
C PRO A 62 -13.73 -10.20 22.34
N HIS A 63 -13.23 -9.02 22.71
CA HIS A 63 -14.05 -7.80 22.76
C HIS A 63 -14.33 -7.23 21.36
N TRP A 64 -13.58 -7.65 20.35
CA TRP A 64 -13.76 -7.23 18.96
C TRP A 64 -14.39 -8.35 18.12
N THR A 65 -15.25 -7.98 17.18
CA THR A 65 -15.56 -8.80 16.01
C THR A 65 -14.65 -8.42 14.84
N ARG A 66 -14.52 -9.29 13.83
CA ARG A 66 -13.80 -8.92 12.60
C ARG A 66 -14.37 -7.67 11.94
N MET A 67 -15.69 -7.48 11.96
CA MET A 67 -16.30 -6.26 11.43
C MET A 67 -15.90 -5.01 12.22
N ASP A 68 -15.77 -5.12 13.54
CA ASP A 68 -15.30 -4.00 14.37
C ASP A 68 -13.87 -3.60 13.98
N LEU A 69 -12.99 -4.58 13.70
CA LEU A 69 -11.64 -4.31 13.19
C LEU A 69 -11.69 -3.55 11.87
N VAL A 70 -12.57 -3.98 10.95
CA VAL A 70 -12.73 -3.33 9.64
C VAL A 70 -13.21 -1.89 9.80
N VAL A 71 -14.23 -1.65 10.62
CA VAL A 71 -14.75 -0.31 10.88
C VAL A 71 -13.64 0.59 11.44
N ALA A 72 -12.96 0.14 12.50
CA ALA A 72 -11.88 0.89 13.13
C ALA A 72 -10.73 1.22 12.17
N ALA A 73 -10.27 0.23 11.41
CA ALA A 73 -9.16 0.44 10.47
C ALA A 73 -9.58 1.29 9.27
N MET A 74 -10.80 1.14 8.76
CA MET A 74 -11.33 1.98 7.67
C MET A 74 -11.54 3.43 8.08
N GLU A 75 -11.84 3.74 9.35
CA GLU A 75 -11.85 5.12 9.81
C GLU A 75 -10.48 5.79 9.65
N LEU A 76 -9.41 5.04 9.95
CA LEU A 76 -8.05 5.54 9.76
C LEU A 76 -7.76 5.77 8.27
N VAL A 77 -8.20 4.88 7.39
CA VAL A 77 -8.10 5.05 5.92
C VAL A 77 -8.82 6.32 5.48
N VAL A 78 -10.07 6.52 5.88
CA VAL A 78 -10.89 7.69 5.51
C VAL A 78 -10.18 9.00 5.88
N ARG A 79 -9.58 9.07 7.08
CA ARG A 79 -8.84 10.26 7.56
C ARG A 79 -7.55 10.52 6.79
N ARG A 80 -7.04 9.57 6.00
CA ARG A 80 -5.83 9.72 5.19
C ARG A 80 -6.09 10.07 3.73
N LEU A 81 -7.32 9.91 3.26
CA LEU A 81 -7.72 10.36 1.94
C LEU A 81 -7.74 11.89 1.92
N GLY A 82 -7.21 12.48 0.85
CA GLY A 82 -7.20 13.94 0.67
C GLY A 82 -8.55 14.46 0.20
N ALA A 83 -8.78 15.76 0.37
CA ALA A 83 -10.03 16.42 0.01
C ALA A 83 -10.46 16.21 -1.47
N ALA A 84 -9.48 16.04 -2.37
CA ALA A 84 -9.73 15.81 -3.78
C ALA A 84 -9.97 14.33 -4.12
N ASP A 85 -9.72 13.39 -3.21
CA ASP A 85 -9.99 11.96 -3.41
C ASP A 85 -11.48 11.67 -3.25
N ARG A 86 -11.97 10.61 -3.88
CA ARG A 86 -13.34 10.16 -3.72
C ARG A 86 -13.39 8.73 -3.19
N LEU A 87 -14.36 8.47 -2.30
CA LEU A 87 -14.61 7.16 -1.73
C LEU A 87 -16.08 6.78 -1.90
N ALA A 88 -16.31 5.53 -2.34
CA ALA A 88 -17.57 4.82 -2.12
C ALA A 88 -17.33 3.64 -1.20
N ILE A 89 -18.22 3.44 -0.23
CA ILE A 89 -18.22 2.29 0.67
C ILE A 89 -19.40 1.40 0.30
N VAL A 90 -19.07 0.15 -0.02
CA VAL A 90 -19.99 -0.86 -0.53
C VAL A 90 -19.95 -2.07 0.39
N PRO A 91 -20.84 -2.15 1.38
CA PRO A 91 -21.05 -3.36 2.15
C PRO A 91 -21.69 -4.42 1.25
N PHE A 92 -21.21 -5.66 1.30
CA PHE A 92 -21.73 -6.71 0.42
C PHE A 92 -21.82 -8.08 1.12
N ASN A 93 -22.79 -8.86 0.66
CA ASN A 93 -23.05 -10.28 0.95
C ASN A 93 -24.03 -10.77 -0.12
N ALA A 94 -24.38 -12.06 -0.13
CA ALA A 94 -25.31 -12.61 -1.11
C ALA A 94 -26.78 -12.17 -0.94
N GLY A 95 -27.15 -11.62 0.22
CA GLY A 95 -28.52 -11.17 0.53
C GLY A 95 -28.91 -9.83 -0.12
N GLY A 96 -27.99 -9.17 -0.83
CA GLY A 96 -28.26 -7.93 -1.56
C GLY A 96 -28.35 -6.71 -0.64
N ASN A 97 -27.22 -6.04 -0.41
CA ASN A 97 -27.13 -4.83 0.41
C ASN A 97 -27.15 -3.51 -0.39
N ALA A 98 -27.69 -3.50 -1.62
CA ALA A 98 -27.64 -2.34 -2.51
C ALA A 98 -28.23 -1.04 -1.91
N ARG A 99 -29.20 -1.14 -0.99
CA ARG A 99 -29.81 0.01 -0.28
C ARG A 99 -28.92 0.63 0.80
N LYS A 100 -27.73 0.07 1.06
CA LYS A 100 -26.80 0.50 2.12
C LYS A 100 -25.42 0.84 1.57
N MET A 101 -25.32 1.40 0.37
CA MET A 101 -24.06 1.85 -0.25
C MET A 101 -23.97 3.38 -0.17
N THR A 102 -22.76 3.95 -0.07
CA THR A 102 -22.59 5.42 -0.13
C THR A 102 -22.50 5.91 -1.58
N PRO A 103 -22.91 7.15 -1.88
CA PRO A 103 -22.53 7.77 -3.14
C PRO A 103 -21.01 7.98 -3.20
N PHE A 104 -20.51 8.23 -4.41
CA PHE A 104 -19.10 8.57 -4.60
C PHE A 104 -18.82 9.97 -4.05
N THR A 105 -18.16 10.03 -2.89
CA THR A 105 -18.11 11.25 -2.08
C THR A 105 -16.68 11.77 -2.01
N TYR A 106 -16.48 13.08 -2.18
CA TYR A 106 -15.18 13.72 -1.94
C TYR A 106 -14.78 13.61 -0.49
N MET A 107 -13.53 13.24 -0.21
CA MET A 107 -13.00 13.04 1.13
C MET A 107 -12.47 14.35 1.74
N ASP A 108 -13.22 15.43 1.54
CA ASP A 108 -13.07 16.65 2.33
C ASP A 108 -13.57 16.41 3.76
N GLN A 109 -13.50 17.42 4.63
CA GLN A 109 -13.87 17.26 6.03
C GLN A 109 -15.31 16.75 6.22
N VAL A 110 -16.25 17.19 5.36
CA VAL A 110 -17.66 16.79 5.45
C VAL A 110 -17.83 15.36 4.95
N GLY A 111 -17.22 15.02 3.81
CA GLY A 111 -17.27 13.67 3.27
C GLY A 111 -16.57 12.64 4.15
N GLN A 112 -15.44 12.98 4.77
CA GLN A 112 -14.79 12.14 5.76
C GLN A 112 -15.69 11.89 6.97
N ASN A 113 -16.32 12.93 7.52
CA ASN A 113 -17.25 12.79 8.64
C ASN A 113 -18.45 11.91 8.26
N ASN A 114 -19.03 12.10 7.07
CA ASN A 114 -20.14 11.31 6.56
C ASN A 114 -19.74 9.83 6.36
N ALA A 115 -18.55 9.57 5.83
CA ALA A 115 -18.03 8.22 5.64
C ALA A 115 -17.79 7.52 6.99
N VAL A 116 -17.19 8.21 7.97
CA VAL A 116 -16.99 7.70 9.34
C VAL A 116 -18.34 7.42 10.02
N GLN A 117 -19.30 8.34 9.92
CA GLN A 117 -20.66 8.12 10.45
C GLN A 117 -21.33 6.91 9.79
N PHE A 118 -21.15 6.75 8.47
CA PHE A 118 -21.67 5.59 7.77
C PHE A 118 -21.02 4.29 8.25
N LEU A 119 -19.70 4.24 8.41
CA LEU A 119 -18.97 3.07 8.92
C LEU A 119 -19.49 2.63 10.30
N ASN A 120 -19.72 3.59 11.20
CA ASN A 120 -20.19 3.35 12.57
C ASN A 120 -21.67 2.93 12.70
N LYS A 121 -22.47 3.01 11.63
CA LYS A 121 -23.86 2.53 11.69
C LYS A 121 -23.88 1.01 11.85
N PRO A 122 -24.67 0.45 12.79
CA PRO A 122 -24.83 -0.99 12.91
C PRO A 122 -25.27 -1.63 11.60
N ARG A 123 -24.69 -2.78 11.28
CA ARG A 123 -24.97 -3.50 10.03
C ARG A 123 -25.54 -4.87 10.34
N ALA A 124 -26.55 -5.24 9.56
CA ALA A 124 -27.00 -6.62 9.54
C ALA A 124 -25.90 -7.45 8.88
N LEU A 125 -25.20 -8.24 9.68
CA LEU A 125 -24.22 -9.20 9.20
C LEU A 125 -24.92 -10.53 8.92
N GLY A 126 -24.48 -11.23 7.89
CA GLY A 126 -24.83 -12.61 7.62
C GLY A 126 -24.99 -12.96 6.15
N GLY A 127 -25.25 -14.24 5.89
CA GLY A 127 -25.25 -14.80 4.55
C GLY A 127 -23.83 -15.10 4.06
N TYR A 128 -23.76 -15.72 2.88
CA TYR A 128 -22.50 -16.04 2.23
C TYR A 128 -21.94 -14.85 1.45
N THR A 129 -20.62 -14.86 1.23
CA THR A 129 -19.90 -13.83 0.48
C THR A 129 -20.10 -14.02 -1.02
N ASN A 130 -20.32 -12.91 -1.76
CA ASN A 130 -20.51 -12.90 -3.21
C ASN A 130 -19.64 -11.81 -3.85
N PHE A 131 -18.42 -12.18 -4.26
CA PHE A 131 -17.49 -11.25 -4.88
C PHE A 131 -17.94 -10.77 -6.25
N GLN A 132 -18.58 -11.63 -7.05
CA GLN A 132 -19.02 -11.26 -8.40
C GLN A 132 -20.00 -10.08 -8.37
N GLN A 133 -20.97 -10.12 -7.46
CA GLN A 133 -21.90 -9.02 -7.28
C GLN A 133 -21.22 -7.75 -6.79
N ALA A 134 -20.24 -7.87 -5.88
CA ALA A 134 -19.50 -6.74 -5.34
C ALA A 134 -18.66 -6.03 -6.44
N PHE A 135 -17.99 -6.79 -7.30
CA PHE A 135 -17.23 -6.24 -8.42
C PHE A 135 -18.13 -5.57 -9.45
N TYR A 136 -19.26 -6.20 -9.82
CA TYR A 136 -20.26 -5.57 -10.68
C TYR A 136 -20.71 -4.20 -10.13
N TRP A 137 -20.86 -4.07 -8.81
CA TRP A 137 -21.21 -2.79 -8.20
C TRP A 137 -20.06 -1.79 -8.25
N ALA A 138 -18.83 -2.20 -7.92
CA ALA A 138 -17.67 -1.33 -7.98
C ALA A 138 -17.44 -0.76 -9.39
N VAL A 139 -17.53 -1.62 -10.40
CA VAL A 139 -17.28 -1.26 -11.80
C VAL A 139 -18.47 -0.48 -12.35
N ASN A 140 -19.62 -1.14 -12.54
CA ASN A 140 -20.70 -0.59 -13.35
C ASN A 140 -21.40 0.61 -12.71
N ARG A 141 -21.37 0.73 -11.37
CA ARG A 141 -22.06 1.82 -10.65
C ARG A 141 -21.17 3.00 -10.30
N TYR A 142 -19.87 2.77 -10.15
CA TYR A 142 -18.93 3.81 -9.73
C TYR A 142 -17.84 4.02 -10.76
N LEU A 143 -16.94 3.05 -10.93
CA LEU A 143 -15.71 3.29 -11.66
C LEU A 143 -15.93 3.51 -13.16
N ASP A 144 -16.86 2.77 -13.77
CA ASP A 144 -17.20 2.93 -15.18
C ASP A 144 -18.25 3.99 -15.49
N ALA A 145 -19.03 4.38 -14.48
CA ALA A 145 -19.97 5.49 -14.57
C ALA A 145 -19.26 6.86 -14.65
N ARG A 146 -17.96 6.93 -14.33
CA ARG A 146 -17.13 8.12 -14.50
C ARG A 146 -16.93 8.46 -15.98
N SER A 147 -16.82 9.75 -16.26
CA SER A 147 -16.47 10.24 -17.59
C SER A 147 -15.06 9.80 -18.03
N GLY A 148 -14.80 9.77 -19.34
CA GLY A 148 -13.45 9.48 -19.88
C GLY A 148 -12.39 10.46 -19.34
N ASP A 149 -12.76 11.73 -19.20
CA ASP A 149 -11.91 12.78 -18.63
C ASP A 149 -11.48 12.47 -17.18
N GLU A 150 -12.42 11.98 -16.36
CA GLU A 150 -12.11 11.57 -14.99
C GLU A 150 -11.21 10.34 -14.98
N LYS A 151 -11.49 9.32 -15.82
CA LYS A 151 -10.66 8.10 -15.89
C LYS A 151 -9.21 8.40 -16.31
N ALA A 152 -9.01 9.40 -17.18
CA ALA A 152 -7.68 9.76 -17.68
C ALA A 152 -6.78 10.42 -16.62
N THR A 153 -7.35 11.07 -15.61
CA THR A 153 -6.60 11.87 -14.61
C THR A 153 -6.76 11.37 -13.18
N ARG A 154 -7.76 10.52 -12.92
CA ARG A 154 -8.11 10.00 -11.61
C ARG A 154 -8.13 8.47 -11.62
N PRO A 155 -7.03 7.81 -11.23
CA PRO A 155 -6.97 6.36 -11.25
C PRO A 155 -8.00 5.78 -10.27
N GLY A 156 -8.68 4.74 -10.73
CA GLY A 156 -9.66 3.99 -9.95
C GLY A 156 -9.03 2.80 -9.24
N PHE A 157 -9.37 2.57 -7.98
CA PHE A 157 -8.91 1.43 -7.19
C PHE A 157 -10.07 0.73 -6.49
N ILE A 158 -9.97 -0.58 -6.35
CA ILE A 158 -10.90 -1.38 -5.56
C ILE A 158 -10.15 -1.92 -4.34
N LEU A 159 -10.64 -1.61 -3.15
CA LEU A 159 -10.21 -2.21 -1.90
C LEU A 159 -11.23 -3.27 -1.51
N LEU A 160 -10.80 -4.52 -1.36
CA LEU A 160 -11.66 -5.63 -0.94
C LEU A 160 -11.21 -6.11 0.44
N VAL A 161 -12.09 -6.05 1.44
CA VAL A 161 -11.83 -6.59 2.78
C VAL A 161 -12.82 -7.71 3.07
N SER A 162 -12.32 -8.94 3.23
CA SER A 162 -13.13 -10.15 3.42
C SER A 162 -12.36 -11.21 4.22
N SER A 163 -13.03 -12.26 4.68
CA SER A 163 -12.38 -13.47 5.19
C SER A 163 -12.07 -14.52 4.10
N GLY A 164 -12.32 -14.21 2.83
CA GLY A 164 -11.93 -15.05 1.69
C GLY A 164 -12.86 -16.24 1.35
N ASP A 165 -13.98 -16.44 2.06
CA ASP A 165 -14.93 -17.55 1.80
C ASP A 165 -15.99 -17.18 0.73
N ASP A 166 -15.54 -16.96 -0.50
CA ASP A 166 -16.43 -16.67 -1.62
C ASP A 166 -17.21 -17.93 -2.05
N LYS A 167 -18.54 -17.82 -2.13
CA LYS A 167 -19.41 -18.86 -2.70
C LYS A 167 -19.94 -18.49 -4.09
N SER A 168 -19.50 -17.37 -4.68
CA SER A 168 -19.88 -17.00 -6.05
C SER A 168 -19.15 -17.81 -7.13
N GLY A 169 -18.09 -18.54 -6.76
CA GLY A 169 -17.35 -19.40 -7.68
C GLY A 169 -16.38 -18.62 -8.57
N ILE A 170 -15.85 -17.50 -8.06
CA ILE A 170 -14.83 -16.69 -8.78
C ILE A 170 -13.45 -17.38 -8.79
N GLY A 171 -13.19 -18.31 -7.87
CA GLY A 171 -11.96 -19.11 -7.89
C GLY A 171 -11.80 -19.82 -9.22
N GLY A 172 -10.78 -19.45 -10.00
CA GLY A 172 -10.48 -20.05 -11.30
C GLY A 172 -11.30 -19.52 -12.49
N ARG A 173 -12.10 -18.46 -12.32
CA ARG A 173 -12.86 -17.81 -13.41
C ARG A 173 -12.37 -16.39 -13.68
N HIS A 174 -12.70 -15.85 -14.85
CA HIS A 174 -12.37 -14.47 -15.20
C HIS A 174 -12.95 -13.48 -14.18
N VAL A 175 -12.11 -12.59 -13.67
CA VAL A 175 -12.48 -11.58 -12.68
C VAL A 175 -12.76 -10.26 -13.40
N ASP A 176 -14.03 -10.05 -13.77
CA ASP A 176 -14.43 -8.81 -14.45
C ASP A 176 -14.45 -7.64 -13.48
N THR A 177 -13.42 -6.81 -13.59
CA THR A 177 -13.22 -5.59 -12.81
C THR A 177 -13.01 -4.37 -13.70
N GLY A 178 -13.36 -4.44 -14.98
CA GLY A 178 -13.17 -3.32 -15.92
C GLY A 178 -11.70 -2.86 -16.06
N GLY A 179 -10.73 -3.72 -15.69
CA GLY A 179 -9.32 -3.40 -15.69
C GLY A 179 -8.81 -2.62 -14.46
N TYR A 180 -9.66 -2.37 -13.44
CA TYR A 180 -9.24 -1.70 -12.21
C TYR A 180 -8.59 -2.68 -11.22
N PRO A 181 -7.48 -2.30 -10.55
CA PRO A 181 -6.80 -3.16 -9.60
C PRO A 181 -7.62 -3.40 -8.34
N VAL A 182 -7.70 -4.68 -7.93
CA VAL A 182 -8.29 -5.10 -6.66
C VAL A 182 -7.21 -5.44 -5.64
N HIS A 183 -7.11 -4.61 -4.60
CA HIS A 183 -6.26 -4.86 -3.46
C HIS A 183 -7.06 -5.65 -2.41
N ALA A 184 -6.71 -6.93 -2.27
CA ALA A 184 -7.46 -7.92 -1.53
C ALA A 184 -6.87 -8.12 -0.12
N PHE A 185 -7.60 -7.70 0.90
CA PHE A 185 -7.28 -7.85 2.32
C PHE A 185 -8.06 -9.02 2.90
N GLU A 186 -7.35 -10.10 3.20
CA GLU A 186 -7.94 -11.29 3.79
C GLU A 186 -7.71 -11.31 5.30
N ILE A 187 -8.80 -11.17 6.06
CA ILE A 187 -8.76 -11.34 7.51
C ILE A 187 -8.73 -12.84 7.81
N CYS A 188 -7.56 -13.29 8.23
CA CYS A 188 -7.28 -14.65 8.64
C CYS A 188 -6.85 -14.67 10.12
N GLY A 189 -7.08 -15.78 10.83
CA GLY A 189 -6.78 -15.85 12.27
C GLY A 189 -7.98 -16.27 13.11
N GLY A 190 -7.74 -16.52 14.40
CA GLY A 190 -8.73 -17.05 15.31
C GLY A 190 -9.24 -18.43 14.86
N GLN A 191 -10.56 -18.54 14.63
CA GLN A 191 -11.24 -19.80 14.31
C GLN A 191 -11.29 -20.14 12.80
N THR A 192 -10.73 -19.31 11.91
CA THR A 192 -10.77 -19.55 10.46
C THR A 192 -9.36 -19.48 9.87
N PRO A 193 -8.78 -20.61 9.40
CA PRO A 193 -7.56 -20.55 8.62
C PRO A 193 -7.83 -19.78 7.32
N GLY A 194 -6.89 -18.92 6.91
CA GLY A 194 -6.98 -18.20 5.65
C GLY A 194 -7.03 -19.16 4.46
N LYS A 195 -7.73 -18.80 3.40
CA LYS A 195 -7.83 -19.55 2.14
C LYS A 195 -7.36 -18.63 1.01
N PRO A 196 -6.04 -18.55 0.74
CA PRO A 196 -5.47 -17.54 -0.13
C PRO A 196 -5.95 -17.64 -1.58
N GLN A 197 -6.49 -18.78 -2.01
CA GLN A 197 -6.76 -19.09 -3.42
C GLN A 197 -7.62 -18.04 -4.11
N VAL A 198 -8.80 -17.74 -3.57
CA VAL A 198 -9.73 -16.81 -4.23
C VAL A 198 -9.21 -15.38 -4.18
N MET A 199 -8.72 -14.94 -3.01
CA MET A 199 -8.23 -13.57 -2.81
C MET A 199 -6.97 -13.29 -3.64
N LEU A 200 -6.06 -14.27 -3.75
CA LEU A 200 -4.89 -14.18 -4.60
C LEU A 200 -5.25 -14.20 -6.08
N HIS A 201 -6.18 -15.08 -6.48
CA HIS A 201 -6.68 -15.14 -7.85
C HIS A 201 -7.22 -13.78 -8.27
N VAL A 202 -8.08 -13.18 -7.45
CA VAL A 202 -8.58 -11.81 -7.64
C VAL A 202 -7.44 -10.79 -7.76
N ALA A 203 -6.49 -10.79 -6.84
CA ALA A 203 -5.38 -9.82 -6.89
C ALA A 203 -4.55 -9.97 -8.18
N ARG A 204 -4.23 -11.20 -8.59
CA ARG A 204 -3.42 -11.48 -9.79
C ARG A 204 -4.13 -11.09 -11.08
N GLU A 205 -5.37 -11.53 -11.26
CA GLU A 205 -6.15 -11.27 -12.48
C GLU A 205 -6.43 -9.78 -12.69
N THR A 206 -6.41 -8.99 -11.62
CA THR A 206 -6.79 -7.57 -11.66
C THR A 206 -5.60 -6.62 -11.58
N ARG A 207 -4.36 -7.13 -11.46
CA ARG A 207 -3.13 -6.34 -11.25
C ARG A 207 -3.11 -5.59 -9.90
N GLY A 208 -3.77 -6.17 -8.90
CA GLY A 208 -3.77 -5.68 -7.52
C GLY A 208 -2.88 -6.53 -6.60
N THR A 209 -2.94 -6.25 -5.30
CA THR A 209 -2.10 -6.91 -4.29
C THR A 209 -2.92 -7.78 -3.35
N TYR A 210 -2.29 -8.82 -2.79
CA TYR A 210 -2.90 -9.70 -1.81
C TYR A 210 -2.27 -9.49 -0.43
N HIS A 211 -3.09 -9.20 0.58
CA HIS A 211 -2.70 -8.86 1.94
C HIS A 211 -3.38 -9.79 2.94
N PRO A 212 -2.75 -10.90 3.34
CA PRO A 212 -3.20 -11.66 4.49
C PRO A 212 -2.92 -10.86 5.78
N VAL A 213 -3.93 -10.72 6.62
CA VAL A 213 -3.85 -9.98 7.89
C VAL A 213 -4.36 -10.83 9.05
N ASP A 214 -3.68 -10.74 10.20
CA ASP A 214 -4.18 -11.36 11.45
C ASP A 214 -5.46 -10.63 11.87
N ASP A 215 -6.34 -11.29 12.61
CA ASP A 215 -7.58 -10.70 13.12
C ASP A 215 -7.32 -9.79 14.33
N THR A 216 -6.47 -8.78 14.12
CA THR A 216 -6.17 -7.68 15.05
C THR A 216 -6.26 -6.34 14.32
N VAL A 217 -6.69 -5.29 15.04
CA VAL A 217 -6.87 -3.95 14.45
C VAL A 217 -5.53 -3.39 13.96
N LYS A 218 -4.44 -3.67 14.69
CA LYS A 218 -3.08 -3.27 14.32
C LYS A 218 -2.61 -3.92 13.02
N SER A 219 -2.87 -5.22 12.84
CA SER A 219 -2.47 -5.95 11.63
C SER A 219 -3.20 -5.43 10.40
N LEU A 220 -4.52 -5.26 10.49
CA LEU A 220 -5.32 -4.70 9.41
C LEU A 220 -4.95 -3.23 9.12
N ALA A 221 -4.77 -2.40 10.14
CA ALA A 221 -4.37 -1.00 9.96
C ALA A 221 -2.97 -0.86 9.34
N LEU A 222 -2.02 -1.72 9.71
CA LEU A 222 -0.70 -1.77 9.07
C LEU A 222 -0.84 -2.06 7.58
N ALA A 223 -1.64 -3.07 7.21
CA ALA A 223 -1.83 -3.45 5.82
C ALA A 223 -2.54 -2.37 5.00
N LEU A 224 -3.61 -1.81 5.55
CA LEU A 224 -4.33 -0.69 4.94
C LEU A 224 -3.45 0.56 4.82
N GLY A 225 -2.56 0.81 5.77
CA GLY A 225 -1.62 1.92 5.68
C GLY A 225 -0.56 1.76 4.59
N THR A 226 -0.07 0.55 4.32
CA THR A 226 0.77 0.29 3.14
C THR A 226 0.01 0.66 1.87
N PHE A 227 -1.22 0.18 1.72
CA PHE A 227 -2.04 0.42 0.53
C PHE A 227 -2.41 1.90 0.35
N VAL A 228 -2.90 2.55 1.40
CA VAL A 228 -3.26 3.98 1.34
C VAL A 228 -2.01 4.83 1.12
N GLY A 229 -0.87 4.46 1.70
CA GLY A 229 0.41 5.10 1.42
C GLY A 229 0.77 5.04 -0.06
N GLY A 230 0.51 3.91 -0.72
CA GLY A 230 0.67 3.72 -2.15
C GLY A 230 -0.26 4.61 -2.96
N ILE A 231 -1.58 4.39 -2.90
CA ILE A 231 -2.55 5.11 -3.75
C ILE A 231 -2.56 6.63 -3.50
N THR A 232 -2.23 7.07 -2.28
CA THR A 232 -2.08 8.50 -2.00
C THR A 232 -0.71 9.05 -2.40
N SER A 233 0.10 8.31 -3.16
CA SER A 233 1.40 8.77 -3.66
C SER A 233 1.53 8.65 -5.18
N VAL A 234 0.43 8.51 -5.91
CA VAL A 234 0.42 8.43 -7.37
C VAL A 234 1.00 9.70 -8.01
N VAL A 235 2.11 9.57 -8.73
CA VAL A 235 2.79 10.69 -9.42
C VAL A 235 2.68 10.62 -10.95
N ALA A 236 2.28 9.48 -11.50
CA ALA A 236 1.99 9.32 -12.92
C ALA A 236 0.87 8.30 -13.13
N VAL A 237 0.04 8.54 -14.14
CA VAL A 237 -1.07 7.66 -14.53
C VAL A 237 -0.97 7.31 -16.01
N ASN A 238 -1.57 6.18 -16.40
CA ASN A 238 -1.51 5.61 -17.76
C ASN A 238 -0.08 5.53 -18.32
N ALA A 239 0.89 5.17 -17.47
CA ALA A 239 2.25 4.95 -17.88
C ALA A 239 2.31 3.75 -18.84
N LYS A 240 2.96 3.95 -19.98
CA LYS A 240 3.19 2.93 -21.01
C LYS A 240 4.65 3.00 -21.45
N VAL A 241 5.24 1.84 -21.72
CA VAL A 241 6.57 1.74 -22.31
C VAL A 241 6.46 1.02 -23.63
N ASP A 242 7.01 1.60 -24.68
CA ASP A 242 7.05 1.03 -26.03
C ASP A 242 8.50 0.69 -26.39
N PHE A 243 8.67 -0.45 -27.06
CA PHE A 243 9.94 -1.01 -27.49
C PHE A 243 9.99 -1.09 -29.01
N ALA A 244 11.10 -0.66 -29.59
CA ALA A 244 11.41 -0.86 -30.99
C ALA A 244 12.81 -1.47 -31.12
N VAL A 245 12.98 -2.45 -31.99
CA VAL A 245 14.27 -3.07 -32.30
C VAL A 245 14.65 -2.86 -33.77
N PRO A 246 15.94 -2.70 -34.08
CA PRO A 246 16.40 -2.50 -35.46
C PRO A 246 16.45 -3.82 -36.25
N ASP A 247 16.67 -3.71 -37.55
CA ASP A 247 16.88 -4.87 -38.41
C ASP A 247 18.01 -5.78 -37.91
N GLY A 248 17.79 -7.10 -37.99
CA GLY A 248 18.72 -8.10 -37.46
C GLY A 248 18.59 -8.38 -35.95
N VAL A 249 17.69 -7.67 -35.25
CA VAL A 249 17.31 -7.95 -33.87
C VAL A 249 15.81 -8.29 -33.80
N ARG A 250 15.42 -9.20 -32.91
CA ARG A 250 14.01 -9.55 -32.68
C ARG A 250 13.69 -9.69 -31.19
N ILE A 251 12.56 -9.16 -30.77
CA ILE A 251 11.95 -9.45 -29.46
C ILE A 251 11.41 -10.88 -29.46
N THR A 252 11.85 -11.70 -28.52
CA THR A 252 11.41 -13.09 -28.37
C THR A 252 10.47 -13.28 -27.18
N LYS A 253 10.65 -12.48 -26.12
CA LYS A 253 9.84 -12.55 -24.88
C LYS A 253 9.93 -11.22 -24.12
N ILE A 254 8.85 -10.86 -23.44
CA ILE A 254 8.83 -9.76 -22.46
C ILE A 254 8.42 -10.35 -21.10
N GLU A 255 9.28 -10.25 -20.10
CA GLU A 255 8.96 -10.57 -18.71
C GLU A 255 8.40 -9.32 -18.02
N SER A 256 7.08 -9.14 -18.13
CA SER A 256 6.35 -8.00 -17.58
C SER A 256 5.66 -8.28 -16.24
N GLY A 257 5.77 -9.48 -15.67
CA GLY A 257 5.01 -9.86 -14.48
C GLY A 257 3.49 -9.88 -14.76
N SER A 258 2.71 -9.17 -13.95
CA SER A 258 1.25 -8.99 -14.12
C SER A 258 0.86 -7.83 -15.04
N TYR A 259 1.84 -7.04 -15.49
CA TYR A 259 1.57 -5.91 -16.38
C TYR A 259 1.27 -6.44 -17.79
N GLY A 260 0.23 -5.89 -18.41
CA GLY A 260 -0.15 -6.22 -19.77
C GLY A 260 1.01 -5.94 -20.72
N SER A 261 1.35 -6.91 -21.56
CA SER A 261 2.40 -6.74 -22.56
C SER A 261 2.06 -7.50 -23.82
N GLU A 262 2.42 -6.89 -24.95
CA GLU A 262 2.28 -7.49 -26.26
C GLU A 262 3.49 -7.13 -27.11
N TRP A 263 3.83 -7.99 -28.06
CA TRP A 263 4.81 -7.67 -29.08
C TRP A 263 4.35 -8.18 -30.44
N SER A 264 4.61 -7.39 -31.48
CA SER A 264 4.15 -7.63 -32.83
C SER A 264 5.33 -7.96 -33.73
N LYS A 265 5.22 -9.10 -34.45
CA LYS A 265 6.20 -9.57 -35.45
C LYS A 265 7.67 -9.63 -34.99
N GLY A 266 7.92 -9.52 -33.68
CA GLY A 266 9.25 -9.46 -33.08
C GLY A 266 9.98 -8.12 -33.27
N THR A 267 9.37 -7.07 -33.84
CA THR A 267 10.06 -5.80 -34.12
C THR A 267 9.64 -4.67 -33.18
N GLU A 268 8.43 -4.76 -32.64
CA GLU A 268 7.86 -3.77 -31.73
C GLU A 268 7.16 -4.48 -30.57
N GLY A 269 7.13 -3.85 -29.40
CA GLY A 269 6.37 -4.33 -28.26
C GLY A 269 6.04 -3.23 -27.28
N HIS A 270 5.20 -3.53 -26.30
CA HIS A 270 4.86 -2.57 -25.25
C HIS A 270 4.53 -3.24 -23.93
N VAL A 271 4.56 -2.44 -22.86
CA VAL A 271 4.09 -2.79 -21.52
C VAL A 271 3.19 -1.68 -20.99
N ASP A 272 1.98 -2.07 -20.56
CA ASP A 272 1.03 -1.20 -19.88
C ASP A 272 1.32 -1.19 -18.38
N VAL A 273 2.07 -0.17 -17.95
CA VAL A 273 2.50 -0.01 -16.55
C VAL A 273 1.38 0.57 -15.69
N GLY A 274 0.53 1.43 -16.25
CA GLY A 274 -0.61 2.03 -15.56
C GLY A 274 -0.18 3.09 -14.56
N VAL A 275 -0.28 2.81 -13.27
CA VAL A 275 -0.04 3.81 -12.21
C VAL A 275 1.36 3.66 -11.64
N LEU A 276 2.04 4.79 -11.42
CA LEU A 276 3.32 4.83 -10.71
C LEU A 276 3.19 5.66 -9.43
N TYR A 277 3.60 5.07 -8.31
CA TYR A 277 3.69 5.75 -7.02
C TYR A 277 5.01 6.53 -6.89
N GLY A 278 5.07 7.44 -5.93
CA GLY A 278 6.25 8.28 -5.72
C GLY A 278 7.48 7.43 -5.37
N LYS A 279 8.58 7.66 -6.10
CA LYS A 279 9.81 6.84 -6.06
C LYS A 279 9.63 5.37 -6.48
N ASP A 280 8.51 5.00 -7.11
CA ASP A 280 8.36 3.65 -7.64
C ASP A 280 9.42 3.34 -8.69
N GLU A 281 9.82 2.08 -8.73
CA GLU A 281 10.63 1.51 -9.78
C GLU A 281 9.94 0.26 -10.32
N LYS A 282 9.69 0.22 -11.63
CA LYS A 282 9.20 -0.97 -12.34
C LYS A 282 10.28 -1.47 -13.28
N LYS A 283 10.50 -2.78 -13.28
CA LYS A 283 11.59 -3.46 -13.97
C LYS A 283 11.02 -4.53 -14.90
N PHE A 284 11.45 -4.53 -16.15
CA PHE A 284 11.01 -5.47 -17.16
C PHE A 284 12.22 -6.07 -17.85
N VAL A 285 12.18 -7.35 -18.20
CA VAL A 285 13.26 -8.00 -18.98
C VAL A 285 12.74 -8.30 -20.37
N VAL A 286 13.33 -7.65 -21.38
CA VAL A 286 13.04 -7.91 -22.79
C VAL A 286 14.12 -8.83 -23.34
N HIS A 287 13.73 -10.01 -23.79
CA HIS A 287 14.63 -10.99 -24.37
C HIS A 287 14.73 -10.75 -25.89
N LEU A 288 15.97 -10.69 -26.37
CA LEU A 288 16.29 -10.38 -27.76
C LEU A 288 17.03 -11.54 -28.44
N SER A 289 16.65 -11.82 -29.68
CA SER A 289 17.48 -12.57 -30.61
C SER A 289 18.26 -11.58 -31.49
N VAL A 290 19.59 -11.64 -31.44
CA VAL A 290 20.53 -10.79 -32.18
C VAL A 290 21.29 -11.65 -33.18
N GLN A 291 21.22 -11.32 -34.45
CA GLN A 291 21.94 -12.07 -35.49
C GLN A 291 23.44 -11.76 -35.49
N GLN A 292 24.23 -12.66 -36.08
CA GLN A 292 25.62 -12.37 -36.41
C GLN A 292 25.73 -11.23 -37.44
N LEU A 293 26.86 -10.52 -37.48
CA LEU A 293 27.07 -9.49 -38.49
C LEU A 293 27.28 -10.12 -39.87
N THR A 294 26.81 -9.44 -40.91
CA THR A 294 27.03 -9.84 -42.30
C THR A 294 28.50 -9.77 -42.71
N ASP A 295 29.25 -8.80 -42.17
CA ASP A 295 30.71 -8.68 -42.31
C ASP A 295 31.38 -8.71 -40.91
N PRO A 296 31.65 -9.91 -40.37
CA PRO A 296 32.23 -10.07 -39.03
C PRO A 296 33.64 -9.47 -38.89
N THR A 297 34.35 -9.23 -39.99
CA THR A 297 35.77 -8.85 -39.97
C THR A 297 36.00 -7.41 -39.52
N LYS A 298 34.99 -6.54 -39.65
CA LYS A 298 35.10 -5.13 -39.32
C LYS A 298 34.74 -4.81 -37.87
N GLY A 299 33.88 -5.64 -37.26
CA GLY A 299 33.25 -5.29 -35.98
C GLY A 299 32.41 -4.01 -36.08
N VAL A 300 31.77 -3.62 -34.98
CA VAL A 300 30.95 -2.40 -34.86
C VAL A 300 31.05 -1.89 -33.44
N ASP A 301 31.47 -0.65 -33.24
CA ASP A 301 31.62 -0.10 -31.88
C ASP A 301 30.29 0.03 -31.13
N LYS A 302 29.21 0.33 -31.85
CA LYS A 302 27.86 0.47 -31.31
C LYS A 302 26.81 -0.10 -32.26
N GLN A 303 26.43 -1.35 -32.07
CA GLN A 303 25.24 -1.93 -32.69
C GLN A 303 24.01 -1.58 -31.84
N PRO A 304 22.98 -0.90 -32.39
CA PRO A 304 21.72 -0.70 -31.68
C PRO A 304 21.00 -2.04 -31.47
N LEU A 305 20.40 -2.21 -30.30
CA LEU A 305 19.65 -3.42 -29.93
C LEU A 305 18.18 -3.13 -29.65
N LEU A 306 17.90 -2.09 -28.86
CA LEU A 306 16.55 -1.77 -28.43
C LEU A 306 16.45 -0.28 -28.11
N THR A 307 15.37 0.35 -28.57
CA THR A 307 14.97 1.70 -28.16
C THR A 307 13.71 1.56 -27.31
N ALA A 308 13.79 1.99 -26.06
CA ALA A 308 12.65 2.12 -25.17
C ALA A 308 12.17 3.57 -25.14
N THR A 309 10.90 3.77 -25.42
CA THR A 309 10.20 5.05 -25.28
C THR A 309 9.04 4.87 -24.31
N GLY A 310 8.40 5.96 -23.87
CA GLY A 310 7.25 5.81 -23.00
C GLY A 310 6.45 7.08 -22.86
N THR A 311 5.21 6.91 -22.44
CA THR A 311 4.25 8.00 -22.23
C THR A 311 3.60 7.85 -20.86
N TYR A 312 3.21 8.96 -20.26
CA TYR A 312 2.44 8.97 -19.01
C TYR A 312 1.68 10.28 -18.88
N ASN A 313 0.66 10.34 -18.04
CA ASN A 313 0.01 11.61 -17.69
C ASN A 313 0.46 12.08 -16.31
N LYS A 314 0.80 13.37 -16.20
CA LYS A 314 1.00 14.03 -14.91
C LYS A 314 -0.33 14.32 -14.22
N PRO A 315 -0.37 14.37 -12.87
CA PRO A 315 -1.57 14.69 -12.10
C PRO A 315 -2.30 15.97 -12.51
N SER A 316 -1.57 16.96 -13.03
CA SER A 316 -2.07 18.29 -13.34
C SER A 316 -2.43 18.50 -14.82
N ARG A 317 -2.16 17.53 -15.71
CA ARG A 317 -2.25 17.71 -17.16
C ARG A 317 -2.87 16.48 -17.83
N ARG A 318 -3.73 16.73 -18.82
CA ARG A 318 -4.42 15.69 -19.59
C ARG A 318 -3.59 15.14 -20.74
N GLU A 319 -2.80 15.98 -21.37
CA GLU A 319 -1.91 15.55 -22.44
C GLU A 319 -0.83 14.61 -21.88
N PRO A 320 -0.45 13.56 -22.62
CA PRO A 320 0.64 12.70 -22.22
C PRO A 320 1.96 13.48 -22.26
N ASP A 321 2.73 13.32 -21.20
CA ASP A 321 4.15 13.61 -21.17
C ASP A 321 4.93 12.41 -21.73
N PHE A 322 6.10 12.71 -22.27
CA PHE A 322 6.98 11.70 -22.87
C PHE A 322 8.18 11.46 -21.96
N MET A 323 8.48 10.19 -21.73
CA MET A 323 9.70 9.77 -21.07
C MET A 323 10.87 9.97 -22.04
N LYS A 324 12.01 10.45 -21.54
CA LYS A 324 13.23 10.50 -22.36
C LYS A 324 13.59 9.09 -22.83
N GLN A 325 13.80 8.91 -24.13
CA GLN A 325 14.12 7.60 -24.70
C GLN A 325 15.39 7.01 -24.10
N ALA A 326 15.40 5.69 -23.96
CA ALA A 326 16.55 4.92 -23.52
C ALA A 326 16.98 3.97 -24.66
N GLU A 327 18.19 4.16 -25.15
CA GLU A 327 18.77 3.34 -26.22
C GLU A 327 19.75 2.33 -25.64
N VAL A 328 19.65 1.10 -26.11
CA VAL A 328 20.54 0.01 -25.76
C VAL A 328 21.38 -0.33 -26.97
N THR A 329 22.70 -0.30 -26.78
CA THR A 329 23.68 -0.68 -27.80
C THR A 329 24.64 -1.72 -27.24
N VAL A 330 25.23 -2.51 -28.13
CA VAL A 330 26.29 -3.47 -27.79
C VAL A 330 27.47 -3.28 -28.73
N LYS A 331 28.68 -3.52 -28.23
CA LYS A 331 29.87 -3.54 -29.09
C LYS A 331 30.02 -4.89 -29.77
N ARG A 332 30.42 -4.88 -31.02
CA ARG A 332 30.67 -6.06 -31.85
C ARG A 332 32.15 -6.17 -32.16
N THR A 333 32.81 -7.16 -31.58
CA THR A 333 34.27 -7.32 -31.70
C THR A 333 34.63 -8.26 -32.85
N PRO A 334 35.55 -7.88 -33.77
CA PRO A 334 36.02 -8.78 -34.81
C PRO A 334 36.63 -10.06 -34.22
N PRO A 335 36.52 -11.21 -34.92
CA PRO A 335 37.23 -12.40 -34.52
C PRO A 335 38.76 -12.16 -34.57
N PRO A 336 39.55 -12.80 -33.67
CA PRO A 336 41.00 -12.67 -33.71
C PRO A 336 41.56 -13.14 -35.06
N PRO A 337 42.63 -12.50 -35.58
CA PRO A 337 43.24 -12.90 -36.85
C PRO A 337 43.72 -14.35 -36.76
N ALA A 338 43.42 -15.14 -37.79
CA ALA A 338 43.88 -16.52 -37.89
C ALA A 338 45.41 -16.56 -38.01
N SER A 339 46.11 -16.80 -36.89
CA SER A 339 47.55 -17.02 -36.89
C SER A 339 47.87 -18.42 -37.43
N GLY A 340 48.74 -18.47 -38.44
CA GLY A 340 49.19 -19.71 -39.05
C GLY A 340 49.91 -20.65 -38.07
N THR A 341 49.63 -21.94 -38.24
CA THR A 341 50.44 -23.14 -37.91
C THR A 341 50.60 -23.64 -36.47
N THR A 342 49.99 -23.07 -35.46
CA THR A 342 49.65 -23.83 -34.24
C THR A 342 48.42 -23.20 -33.65
N ALA A 343 47.30 -23.94 -33.66
CA ALA A 343 46.05 -23.48 -33.08
C ALA A 343 46.32 -22.99 -31.65
N PRO A 344 46.18 -21.69 -31.36
CA PRO A 344 46.01 -21.26 -29.98
C PRO A 344 44.76 -21.99 -29.48
N PRO A 345 44.71 -22.47 -28.22
CA PRO A 345 43.44 -22.95 -27.69
C PRO A 345 42.43 -21.84 -27.93
N ALA A 346 41.29 -22.20 -28.53
CA ALA A 346 40.17 -21.28 -28.69
C ALA A 346 40.06 -20.50 -27.38
N PRO A 347 40.11 -19.16 -27.38
CA PRO A 347 39.89 -18.43 -26.14
C PRO A 347 38.62 -19.03 -25.54
N PRO A 348 38.67 -19.53 -24.28
CA PRO A 348 37.48 -20.14 -23.69
C PRO A 348 36.36 -19.14 -23.93
N ALA A 349 35.28 -19.59 -24.59
CA ALA A 349 34.15 -18.75 -24.99
C ALA A 349 33.94 -17.77 -23.85
N THR A 350 34.33 -16.50 -24.05
CA THR A 350 34.55 -15.61 -22.91
C THR A 350 33.24 -15.60 -22.19
N ALA A 351 33.18 -16.16 -20.99
CA ALA A 351 31.93 -16.29 -20.26
C ALA A 351 31.51 -14.86 -20.00
N VAL A 352 30.66 -14.31 -20.88
CA VAL A 352 30.23 -12.93 -20.79
C VAL A 352 29.22 -12.96 -19.66
N HIS A 353 29.73 -12.69 -18.45
CA HIS A 353 28.92 -12.71 -17.26
C HIS A 353 27.84 -11.65 -17.44
N ILE A 354 26.59 -12.06 -17.25
CA ILE A 354 25.48 -11.13 -17.30
C ILE A 354 25.74 -10.01 -16.30
N GLN A 355 25.61 -8.76 -16.74
CA GLN A 355 25.81 -7.58 -15.92
C GLN A 355 24.97 -7.67 -14.64
N GLN A 356 25.58 -7.34 -13.49
CA GLN A 356 25.02 -7.54 -12.15
C GLN A 356 23.54 -7.15 -12.02
N VAL A 357 23.16 -5.95 -12.49
CA VAL A 357 21.78 -5.45 -12.31
C VAL A 357 20.77 -6.30 -13.11
N VAL A 358 21.16 -6.76 -14.30
CA VAL A 358 20.35 -7.65 -15.13
C VAL A 358 20.30 -9.05 -14.53
N ALA A 359 21.44 -9.55 -14.05
CA ALA A 359 21.57 -10.84 -13.41
C ALA A 359 20.68 -10.98 -12.17
N VAL A 360 20.70 -9.99 -11.26
CA VAL A 360 19.82 -10.00 -10.08
C VAL A 360 18.36 -10.06 -10.50
N GLN A 361 17.95 -9.30 -11.52
CA GLN A 361 16.55 -9.33 -11.98
C GLN A 361 16.14 -10.70 -12.54
N ILE A 362 17.02 -11.35 -13.30
CA ILE A 362 16.75 -12.70 -13.83
C ILE A 362 16.59 -13.71 -12.68
N VAL A 363 17.45 -13.63 -11.66
CA VAL A 363 17.37 -14.48 -10.47
C VAL A 363 16.04 -14.23 -9.73
N GLU A 364 15.62 -12.98 -9.55
CA GLU A 364 14.32 -12.65 -8.94
C GLU A 364 13.15 -13.33 -9.68
N ILE A 365 13.13 -13.21 -11.00
CA ILE A 365 12.08 -13.79 -11.86
C ILE A 365 12.11 -15.33 -11.79
N HIS A 366 13.31 -15.92 -11.73
CA HIS A 366 13.47 -17.37 -11.60
C HIS A 366 13.00 -17.90 -10.25
N VAL A 367 13.31 -17.21 -9.15
CA VAL A 367 12.79 -17.54 -7.80
C VAL A 367 11.26 -17.53 -7.82
N ALA A 368 10.66 -16.51 -8.44
CA ALA A 368 9.20 -16.41 -8.55
C ALA A 368 8.60 -17.55 -9.40
N ALA A 369 9.26 -17.95 -10.48
CA ALA A 369 8.82 -19.07 -11.31
C ALA A 369 8.85 -20.40 -10.52
N VAL A 370 9.95 -20.68 -9.81
CA VAL A 370 10.08 -21.88 -8.96
C VAL A 370 9.01 -21.90 -7.88
N LEU A 371 8.81 -20.78 -7.18
CA LEU A 371 7.81 -20.68 -6.13
C LEU A 371 6.38 -20.84 -6.68
N GLN A 372 6.09 -20.27 -7.85
CA GLN A 372 4.79 -20.42 -8.50
C GLN A 372 4.52 -21.88 -8.87
N GLU A 373 5.51 -22.61 -9.36
CA GLU A 373 5.40 -24.04 -9.66
C GLU A 373 5.07 -24.86 -8.41
N VAL A 374 5.85 -24.66 -7.33
CA VAL A 374 5.63 -25.35 -6.04
C VAL A 374 4.24 -25.05 -5.49
N VAL A 375 3.87 -23.77 -5.41
CA VAL A 375 2.56 -23.37 -4.86
C VAL A 375 1.42 -23.97 -5.68
N LYS A 376 1.51 -23.97 -7.01
CA LYS A 376 0.50 -24.59 -7.87
C LYS A 376 0.38 -26.09 -7.64
N ALA A 377 1.49 -26.81 -7.48
CA ALA A 377 1.47 -28.26 -7.24
C ALA A 377 0.76 -28.65 -5.93
N HIS A 378 0.77 -27.77 -4.93
CA HIS A 378 0.11 -27.98 -3.64
C HIS A 378 -1.29 -27.35 -3.53
N ASN A 379 -1.72 -26.61 -4.56
CA ASN A 379 -3.08 -26.12 -4.69
C ASN A 379 -3.91 -27.20 -5.40
N LYS A 380 -4.63 -28.04 -4.66
CA LYS A 380 -5.58 -28.98 -5.26
C LYS A 380 -6.84 -28.22 -5.65
N ASP A 381 -7.18 -28.22 -6.95
CA ASP A 381 -8.45 -27.71 -7.47
C ASP A 381 -9.66 -28.62 -7.10
N ASP A 382 -9.40 -29.82 -6.61
CA ASP A 382 -10.40 -30.88 -6.46
C ASP A 382 -10.91 -31.05 -5.02
N GLY A 383 -11.67 -30.09 -4.50
CA GLY A 383 -12.70 -30.29 -3.45
C GLY A 383 -12.33 -31.02 -2.14
N GLY A 384 -11.05 -31.28 -1.87
CA GLY A 384 -10.58 -31.97 -0.68
C GLY A 384 -10.20 -30.97 0.41
N ASP A 385 -10.85 -31.06 1.57
CA ASP A 385 -10.63 -30.20 2.75
C ASP A 385 -9.23 -30.33 3.40
N ALA A 386 -8.29 -31.08 2.80
CA ALA A 386 -6.95 -31.25 3.34
C ALA A 386 -6.11 -29.98 3.08
N ALA A 387 -5.85 -29.22 4.15
CA ALA A 387 -4.99 -28.06 4.11
C ALA A 387 -3.58 -28.41 3.56
N PRO A 388 -2.95 -27.51 2.78
CA PRO A 388 -1.62 -27.74 2.23
C PRO A 388 -0.62 -28.02 3.35
N ASN A 389 0.26 -29.02 3.17
CA ASN A 389 1.29 -29.38 4.15
C ASN A 389 2.48 -28.42 4.04
N PRO A 390 2.67 -27.47 4.98
CA PRO A 390 3.68 -26.42 4.83
C PRO A 390 5.11 -26.95 4.86
N LYS A 391 5.35 -28.05 5.60
CA LYS A 391 6.68 -28.68 5.67
C LYS A 391 7.07 -29.34 4.34
N LEU A 392 6.10 -29.94 3.64
CA LEU A 392 6.31 -30.50 2.31
C LEU A 392 6.58 -29.41 1.28
N ILE A 393 5.78 -28.32 1.30
CA ILE A 393 6.01 -27.13 0.46
C ILE A 393 7.42 -26.57 0.71
N ALA A 394 7.85 -26.46 1.97
CA ALA A 394 9.18 -25.96 2.32
C ALA A 394 10.30 -26.84 1.77
N GLN A 395 10.14 -28.17 1.84
CA GLN A 395 11.11 -29.12 1.31
C GLN A 395 11.17 -29.02 -0.22
N GLU A 396 10.03 -29.05 -0.90
CA GLU A 396 9.99 -28.99 -2.36
C GLU A 396 10.48 -27.65 -2.91
N LEU A 397 10.16 -26.53 -2.25
CA LEU A 397 10.69 -25.21 -2.60
C LEU A 397 12.22 -25.17 -2.50
N HIS A 398 12.76 -25.69 -1.40
CA HIS A 398 14.21 -25.80 -1.22
C HIS A 398 14.85 -26.67 -2.32
N ASP A 399 14.32 -27.87 -2.53
CA ASP A 399 14.90 -28.85 -3.45
C ASP A 399 14.81 -28.40 -4.92
N LYS A 400 13.67 -27.82 -5.33
CA LYS A 400 13.51 -27.24 -6.68
C LYS A 400 14.39 -26.01 -6.88
N TRP A 401 14.50 -25.13 -5.89
CA TRP A 401 15.42 -23.99 -6.02
C TRP A 401 16.86 -24.48 -6.18
N HIS A 402 17.31 -25.42 -5.35
CA HIS A 402 18.65 -25.99 -5.44
C HIS A 402 18.94 -26.66 -6.78
N SER A 403 18.01 -27.46 -7.32
CA SER A 403 18.19 -28.11 -8.63
C SER A 403 18.13 -27.10 -9.78
N SER A 404 17.31 -26.06 -9.65
CA SER A 404 17.16 -25.01 -10.68
C SER A 404 18.40 -24.14 -10.86
N LYS A 405 19.36 -24.14 -9.93
CA LYS A 405 20.65 -23.43 -10.08
C LYS A 405 21.50 -23.99 -11.22
N ALA A 406 21.23 -25.22 -11.67
CA ALA A 406 21.88 -25.83 -12.82
C ALA A 406 21.19 -25.48 -14.17
N ASP A 407 20.06 -24.76 -14.14
CA ASP A 407 19.32 -24.33 -15.34
C ASP A 407 20.21 -23.48 -16.25
N GLU A 408 20.16 -23.75 -17.56
CA GLU A 408 20.89 -23.04 -18.61
C GLU A 408 20.74 -21.51 -18.49
N LYS A 409 19.57 -21.03 -18.07
CA LYS A 409 19.31 -19.59 -17.86
C LYS A 409 20.18 -18.94 -16.78
N LEU A 410 20.62 -19.71 -15.79
CA LEU A 410 21.46 -19.21 -14.70
C LEU A 410 22.95 -19.50 -14.91
N GLN A 411 23.32 -20.38 -15.84
CA GLN A 411 24.71 -20.78 -16.10
C GLN A 411 25.61 -19.61 -16.53
N HIS A 412 25.04 -18.54 -17.09
CA HIS A 412 25.77 -17.34 -17.51
C HIS A 412 25.79 -16.22 -16.46
N ILE A 413 25.24 -16.48 -15.26
CA ILE A 413 25.19 -15.54 -14.14
C ILE A 413 26.28 -15.89 -13.12
N HIS A 414 27.00 -14.89 -12.61
CA HIS A 414 27.98 -15.08 -11.55
C HIS A 414 27.32 -15.70 -10.29
N GLU A 415 28.00 -16.64 -9.63
CA GLU A 415 27.47 -17.36 -8.47
C GLU A 415 26.98 -16.42 -7.36
N ASP A 416 27.68 -15.32 -7.11
CA ASP A 416 27.28 -14.33 -6.09
C ASP A 416 25.93 -13.65 -6.38
N HIS A 417 25.55 -13.53 -7.65
CA HIS A 417 24.23 -13.00 -8.03
C HIS A 417 23.16 -14.08 -7.90
N VAL A 418 23.47 -15.34 -8.20
CA VAL A 418 22.56 -16.47 -7.94
C VAL A 418 22.25 -16.59 -6.44
N LYS A 419 23.23 -16.36 -5.57
CA LYS A 419 23.06 -16.35 -4.11
C LYS A 419 22.07 -15.29 -3.60
N THR A 420 21.75 -14.26 -4.39
CA THR A 420 20.70 -13.30 -3.98
C THR A 420 19.33 -13.96 -3.86
N GLY A 421 19.05 -15.01 -4.64
CA GLY A 421 17.83 -15.81 -4.52
C GLY A 421 17.80 -16.68 -3.26
N ASP A 422 18.96 -17.11 -2.75
CA ASP A 422 19.05 -17.93 -1.53
C ASP A 422 18.47 -17.21 -0.32
N VAL A 423 18.63 -15.89 -0.24
CA VAL A 423 18.11 -15.09 0.87
C VAL A 423 16.59 -15.23 0.98
N HIS A 424 15.90 -15.09 -0.15
CA HIS A 424 14.43 -15.11 -0.21
C HIS A 424 13.86 -16.51 -0.07
N VAL A 425 14.46 -17.49 -0.75
CA VAL A 425 14.04 -18.89 -0.62
C VAL A 425 14.25 -19.38 0.80
N THR A 426 15.39 -19.07 1.42
CA THR A 426 15.68 -19.44 2.82
C THR A 426 14.65 -18.85 3.79
N GLU A 427 14.31 -17.57 3.62
CA GLU A 427 13.29 -16.91 4.45
C GLU A 427 11.91 -17.56 4.29
N MET A 428 11.48 -17.81 3.04
CA MET A 428 10.21 -18.48 2.77
C MET A 428 10.16 -19.90 3.35
N VAL A 429 11.23 -20.69 3.15
CA VAL A 429 11.37 -22.04 3.72
C VAL A 429 11.32 -22.00 5.24
N LYS A 430 11.98 -21.02 5.87
CA LYS A 430 11.92 -20.81 7.32
C LYS A 430 10.49 -20.54 7.78
N LEU A 431 9.80 -19.59 7.16
CA LEU A 431 8.43 -19.23 7.51
C LEU A 431 7.46 -20.41 7.34
N LEU A 432 7.62 -21.20 6.29
CA LEU A 432 6.83 -22.42 6.06
C LEU A 432 7.07 -23.49 7.13
N LYS A 433 8.32 -23.67 7.58
CA LYS A 433 8.68 -24.65 8.62
C LYS A 433 8.25 -24.22 10.02
N GLU A 434 8.46 -22.96 10.38
CA GLU A 434 8.28 -22.44 11.74
C GLU A 434 6.85 -21.95 12.00
N HIS A 435 6.18 -21.38 11.00
CA HIS A 435 4.86 -20.75 11.16
C HIS A 435 3.74 -21.44 10.38
N GLY A 436 4.02 -22.59 9.76
CA GLY A 436 3.02 -23.46 9.13
C GLY A 436 2.19 -22.72 8.07
N HIS A 437 0.87 -22.67 8.27
CA HIS A 437 -0.06 -22.04 7.33
C HIS A 437 0.22 -20.54 7.11
N VAL A 438 0.76 -19.85 8.11
CA VAL A 438 1.21 -18.44 7.97
C VAL A 438 2.30 -18.34 6.91
N GLY A 439 3.25 -19.30 6.87
CA GLY A 439 4.26 -19.36 5.81
C GLY A 439 3.67 -19.59 4.41
N VAL A 440 2.56 -20.33 4.31
CA VAL A 440 1.84 -20.53 3.04
C VAL A 440 1.24 -19.20 2.55
N LEU A 441 0.61 -18.44 3.45
CA LEU A 441 0.08 -17.11 3.15
C LEU A 441 1.19 -16.14 2.73
N TYR A 442 2.37 -16.21 3.37
CA TYR A 442 3.53 -15.39 3.01
C TYR A 442 3.99 -15.67 1.58
N ALA A 443 4.16 -16.95 1.21
CA ALA A 443 4.56 -17.35 -0.14
C ALA A 443 3.58 -16.82 -1.22
N HIS A 444 2.27 -16.88 -0.94
CA HIS A 444 1.23 -16.36 -1.84
C HIS A 444 1.29 -14.83 -1.98
N ALA A 445 1.43 -14.12 -0.86
CA ALA A 445 1.56 -12.65 -0.84
C ALA A 445 2.86 -12.17 -1.52
N TRP A 446 3.96 -12.91 -1.33
CA TRP A 446 5.23 -12.65 -1.99
C TRP A 446 5.10 -12.79 -3.51
N LEU A 447 4.46 -13.86 -4.00
CA LEU A 447 4.25 -14.05 -5.45
C LEU A 447 3.39 -12.92 -6.05
N ALA A 448 2.35 -12.48 -5.34
CA ALA A 448 1.51 -11.35 -5.78
C ALA A 448 2.32 -10.05 -5.87
N SER A 449 3.15 -9.80 -4.85
CA SER A 449 4.01 -8.62 -4.78
C SER A 449 5.04 -8.62 -5.90
N HIS A 450 5.65 -9.76 -6.20
CA HIS A 450 6.59 -9.90 -7.31
C HIS A 450 5.93 -9.64 -8.66
N ALA A 451 4.76 -10.23 -8.90
CA ALA A 451 4.04 -10.05 -10.17
C ALA A 451 3.64 -8.59 -10.42
N THR A 452 3.25 -7.85 -9.38
CA THR A 452 2.87 -6.42 -9.50
C THR A 452 4.04 -5.48 -9.26
N GLN A 453 5.19 -5.96 -8.77
CA GLN A 453 6.29 -5.13 -8.29
C GLN A 453 5.81 -4.02 -7.34
N GLN A 454 4.87 -4.38 -6.47
CA GLN A 454 4.26 -3.50 -5.47
C GLN A 454 4.44 -4.10 -4.09
N MET A 455 4.56 -3.25 -3.09
CA MET A 455 4.65 -3.67 -1.70
C MET A 455 3.30 -4.24 -1.25
N ALA A 456 3.22 -5.56 -1.03
CA ALA A 456 2.16 -6.11 -0.18
C ALA A 456 2.65 -6.25 1.25
N THR A 457 1.71 -6.19 2.18
CA THR A 457 1.96 -6.33 3.62
C THR A 457 1.68 -7.75 4.02
N PHE A 458 2.61 -8.36 4.76
CA PHE A 458 2.38 -9.63 5.45
C PHE A 458 2.19 -9.36 6.94
N ALA A 459 0.98 -8.94 7.33
CA ALA A 459 0.75 -8.40 8.66
C ALA A 459 0.50 -9.50 9.73
N VAL A 460 0.66 -10.78 9.37
CA VAL A 460 0.38 -11.94 10.23
C VAL A 460 1.55 -12.29 11.18
N SER A 461 2.79 -11.88 10.88
CA SER A 461 3.97 -12.20 11.71
C SER A 461 4.84 -11.00 12.09
N SER A 462 4.38 -9.76 11.91
CA SER A 462 5.18 -8.52 12.01
C SER A 462 6.36 -8.42 11.02
N VAL A 463 6.60 -9.47 10.23
CA VAL A 463 7.55 -9.50 9.13
C VAL A 463 6.85 -8.91 7.90
N LEU A 464 7.13 -7.65 7.58
CA LEU A 464 6.86 -7.12 6.25
C LEU A 464 7.57 -8.00 5.22
N VAL A 465 7.01 -8.14 4.01
CA VAL A 465 7.76 -8.69 2.86
C VAL A 465 8.94 -7.75 2.62
N LYS A 466 10.07 -8.03 3.27
CA LYS A 466 11.28 -7.20 3.23
C LYS A 466 12.11 -7.62 2.02
N HIS A 467 12.85 -6.63 1.51
CA HIS A 467 13.97 -6.74 0.57
C HIS A 467 13.79 -6.43 -0.92
N TRP A 468 12.60 -6.47 -1.56
CA TRP A 468 12.50 -6.13 -2.99
C TRP A 468 11.57 -4.97 -3.39
N PHE A 469 10.47 -4.73 -2.67
CA PHE A 469 9.47 -3.73 -3.08
C PHE A 469 9.29 -2.64 -2.00
N HIS A 470 10.36 -1.91 -1.68
CA HIS A 470 10.35 -0.93 -0.60
C HIS A 470 9.98 0.48 -1.06
N SER A 471 8.93 1.05 -0.47
CA SER A 471 8.67 2.49 -0.48
C SER A 471 8.70 3.00 0.96
N GLU A 472 9.67 3.87 1.27
CA GLU A 472 9.81 4.51 2.60
C GLU A 472 8.51 5.22 3.01
N TYR A 473 7.83 5.84 2.04
CA TYR A 473 6.57 6.53 2.29
C TYR A 473 5.46 5.57 2.68
N MET A 474 5.31 4.44 1.96
CA MET A 474 4.32 3.42 2.32
C MET A 474 4.60 2.85 3.71
N ALA A 475 5.86 2.59 4.05
CA ALA A 475 6.26 2.10 5.37
C ALA A 475 5.93 3.11 6.48
N LEU A 476 6.14 4.41 6.24
CA LEU A 476 5.80 5.47 7.19
C LEU A 476 4.29 5.57 7.42
N VAL A 477 3.48 5.54 6.35
CA VAL A 477 2.01 5.57 6.48
C VAL A 477 1.50 4.32 7.19
N ALA A 478 2.05 3.15 6.88
CA ALA A 478 1.73 1.89 7.55
C ALA A 478 2.04 1.94 9.05
N GLY A 479 3.23 2.43 9.42
CA GLY A 479 3.63 2.60 10.82
C GLY A 479 2.73 3.54 11.60
N ASP A 480 2.35 4.68 11.01
CA ASP A 480 1.47 5.67 11.62
C ASP A 480 0.05 5.12 11.85
N LEU A 481 -0.51 4.41 10.88
CA LEU A 481 -1.81 3.75 11.04
C LEU A 481 -1.79 2.66 12.10
N ALA A 482 -0.73 1.84 12.12
CA ALA A 482 -0.56 0.81 13.13
C ALA A 482 -0.38 1.42 14.54
N TYR A 483 0.28 2.57 14.66
CA TYR A 483 0.44 3.30 15.91
C TYR A 483 -0.91 3.79 16.44
N HIS A 484 -1.71 4.46 15.60
CA HIS A 484 -3.04 4.90 16.00
C HIS A 484 -3.95 3.73 16.37
N ALA A 485 -3.93 2.65 15.59
CA ALA A 485 -4.69 1.44 15.86
C ALA A 485 -4.35 0.79 17.21
N ALA A 486 -3.09 0.84 17.64
CA ALA A 486 -2.66 0.27 18.91
C ALA A 486 -3.25 0.99 20.13
N SER A 487 -3.75 2.22 19.96
CA SER A 487 -4.40 3.02 21.02
C SER A 487 -5.94 2.89 21.05
N MET A 488 -6.52 2.09 20.14
CA MET A 488 -7.97 1.96 20.02
C MET A 488 -8.54 1.00 21.07
N ALA A 489 -9.58 1.45 21.77
CA ALA A 489 -10.34 0.60 22.69
C ALA A 489 -11.41 -0.18 21.93
N ALA A 490 -11.74 -1.37 22.43
CA ALA A 490 -12.84 -2.16 21.89
C ALA A 490 -14.16 -1.40 21.96
N PRO A 491 -15.06 -1.58 20.97
CA PRO A 491 -16.40 -1.05 21.09
C PRO A 491 -17.07 -1.63 22.35
N PRO A 492 -17.83 -0.83 23.11
CA PRO A 492 -18.53 -1.33 24.28
C PRO A 492 -19.45 -2.49 23.87
N ALA A 493 -19.43 -3.57 24.66
CA ALA A 493 -20.34 -4.70 24.44
C ALA A 493 -21.78 -4.17 24.36
N ALA A 494 -22.59 -4.73 23.46
CA ALA A 494 -24.01 -4.38 23.34
C ALA A 494 -24.77 -4.81 24.61
N ALA A 495 -24.60 -4.06 25.69
CA ALA A 495 -25.52 -3.98 26.79
C ALA A 495 -26.70 -3.10 26.32
N ALA A 496 -27.90 -3.50 26.75
CA ALA A 496 -29.15 -2.81 26.48
C ALA A 496 -29.01 -1.28 26.65
N ASP A 497 -29.71 -0.54 25.79
CA ASP A 497 -29.80 0.92 25.77
C ASP A 497 -29.65 1.56 27.16
N ASP A 498 -28.51 2.21 27.39
CA ASP A 498 -28.33 3.21 28.43
C ASP A 498 -28.04 4.56 27.74
N PRO A 499 -28.93 5.57 27.84
CA PRO A 499 -28.79 6.83 27.12
C PRO A 499 -27.62 7.71 27.57
N CYS A 500 -26.84 7.31 28.56
CA CYS A 500 -25.69 8.06 29.05
C CYS A 500 -24.36 7.42 28.62
N LYS A 501 -23.92 7.69 27.38
CA LYS A 501 -22.49 7.51 27.04
C LYS A 501 -21.69 8.61 27.73
N CYS A 502 -21.04 8.26 28.84
CA CYS A 502 -20.12 9.11 29.57
C CYS A 502 -18.92 9.45 28.68
N VAL A 503 -18.58 10.74 28.60
CA VAL A 503 -17.24 11.17 28.18
C VAL A 503 -16.27 10.67 29.25
N ASP A 504 -15.22 9.95 28.83
CA ASP A 504 -14.16 9.46 29.72
C ASP A 504 -13.27 10.65 30.13
N PHE A 505 -13.70 11.35 31.17
CA PHE A 505 -13.02 12.54 31.71
C PHE A 505 -11.62 12.23 32.20
N ASP A 506 -11.40 11.05 32.78
CA ASP A 506 -10.07 10.61 33.25
C ASP A 506 -9.08 10.58 32.08
N ARG A 507 -9.53 10.11 30.92
CA ARG A 507 -8.71 10.09 29.70
C ARG A 507 -8.48 11.48 29.11
N ILE A 508 -9.43 12.41 29.23
CA ILE A 508 -9.24 13.80 28.80
C ILE A 508 -8.27 14.53 29.74
N ASP A 509 -8.42 14.38 31.05
CA ASP A 509 -7.56 14.98 32.05
C ASP A 509 -6.12 14.47 31.90
N HIS A 510 -5.93 13.17 31.72
CA HIS A 510 -4.60 12.60 31.46
C HIS A 510 -3.95 13.15 30.18
N ARG A 511 -4.74 13.37 29.12
CA ARG A 511 -4.24 13.97 27.87
C ARG A 511 -3.90 15.45 28.04
N LEU A 512 -4.71 16.21 28.78
CA LEU A 512 -4.43 17.61 29.08
C LEU A 512 -3.17 17.75 29.95
N GLU A 513 -2.93 16.84 30.89
CA GLU A 513 -1.69 16.76 31.67
C GLU A 513 -0.48 16.46 30.78
N LEU A 514 -0.58 15.46 29.89
CA LEU A 514 0.45 15.12 28.92
C LEU A 514 0.77 16.30 28.00
N TRP A 515 -0.24 16.95 27.41
CA TRP A 515 -0.01 18.12 26.55
C TRP A 515 0.58 19.30 27.32
N SER A 516 0.18 19.51 28.58
CA SER A 516 0.76 20.54 29.45
C SER A 516 2.22 20.26 29.82
N LYS A 517 2.60 18.98 29.91
CA LYS A 517 3.99 18.55 30.08
C LYS A 517 4.80 18.77 28.81
N VAL A 518 4.31 18.27 27.67
CA VAL A 518 4.96 18.44 26.35
C VAL A 518 5.12 19.92 26.02
N LYS A 519 4.12 20.77 26.27
CA LYS A 519 4.19 22.21 26.03
C LYS A 519 5.28 22.91 26.86
N ARG A 520 5.60 22.40 28.06
CA ARG A 520 6.70 22.91 28.90
C ARG A 520 8.06 22.47 28.40
N GLU A 521 8.17 21.23 27.95
CA GLU A 521 9.45 20.61 27.56
C GLU A 521 9.87 20.97 26.12
N VAL A 522 8.91 21.15 25.21
CA VAL A 522 9.16 21.49 23.78
C VAL A 522 10.10 22.69 23.58
N PRO A 523 9.95 23.81 24.29
CA PRO A 523 10.90 24.91 24.23
C PRO A 523 12.36 24.56 24.58
N GLU A 524 12.60 23.53 25.39
CA GLU A 524 13.93 23.11 25.84
C GLU A 524 14.66 22.25 24.80
N PHE A 525 13.91 21.58 23.90
CA PHE A 525 14.47 20.78 22.80
C PHE A 525 14.99 21.61 21.63
N PHE A 526 14.61 22.89 21.55
CA PHE A 526 15.00 23.80 20.48
C PHE A 526 16.04 24.80 21.00
N GLN A 527 17.29 24.34 21.16
CA GLN A 527 18.41 25.22 21.49
C GLN A 527 18.81 26.06 20.26
N PRO A 528 19.00 27.38 20.40
CA PRO A 528 19.40 28.24 19.29
C PRO A 528 20.81 27.89 18.78
N SER A 529 20.97 27.62 17.48
CA SER A 529 22.26 27.41 16.79
C SER A 529 22.80 28.74 16.28
N GLU A 530 24.06 29.12 16.54
CA GLU A 530 24.66 30.45 16.22
C GLU A 530 24.58 30.91 14.74
N ASP A 531 24.16 30.03 13.82
CA ASP A 531 23.94 30.33 12.41
C ASP A 531 22.55 30.99 12.19
N ALA A 532 22.52 32.14 11.53
CA ALA A 532 21.31 32.96 11.36
C ALA A 532 20.18 32.25 10.59
N GLU A 533 20.48 31.41 9.59
CA GLU A 533 19.47 30.64 8.86
C GLU A 533 18.91 29.48 9.71
N SER A 534 19.78 28.80 10.46
CA SER A 534 19.43 27.74 11.40
C SER A 534 18.60 28.25 12.59
N HIS A 535 18.92 29.46 13.09
CA HIS A 535 18.15 30.17 14.11
C HIS A 535 16.71 30.46 13.66
N HIS A 536 16.51 30.95 12.44
CA HIS A 536 15.19 31.27 11.92
C HIS A 536 14.33 30.01 11.74
N LEU A 537 14.90 28.95 11.16
CA LEU A 537 14.20 27.68 10.98
C LEU A 537 13.81 27.04 12.33
N THR A 538 14.70 27.09 13.32
CA THR A 538 14.45 26.60 14.68
C THR A 538 13.31 27.37 15.36
N ALA A 539 13.26 28.70 15.19
CA ALA A 539 12.17 29.52 15.71
C ALA A 539 10.83 29.19 15.06
N VAL A 540 10.79 29.03 13.73
CA VAL A 540 9.57 28.68 12.98
C VAL A 540 9.04 27.30 13.38
N ILE A 541 9.91 26.31 13.51
CA ILE A 541 9.52 24.95 13.94
C ILE A 541 9.01 24.95 15.38
N ARG A 542 9.66 25.71 16.28
CA ARG A 542 9.22 25.88 17.66
C ARG A 542 7.82 26.51 17.74
N GLU A 543 7.58 27.58 17.00
CA GLU A 543 6.27 28.24 16.96
C GLU A 543 5.20 27.31 16.39
N ALA A 544 5.44 26.68 15.24
CA ALA A 544 4.50 25.75 14.63
C ALA A 544 4.15 24.56 15.55
N SER A 545 5.13 24.06 16.31
CA SER A 545 4.95 22.97 17.28
C SER A 545 4.08 23.41 18.47
N LEU A 546 4.35 24.60 19.03
CA LEU A 546 3.54 25.17 20.12
C LEU A 546 2.10 25.43 19.67
N ASP A 547 1.92 25.88 18.43
CA ASP A 547 0.61 26.17 17.85
C ASP A 547 -0.21 24.89 17.60
N ALA A 548 0.45 23.81 17.16
CA ALA A 548 -0.16 22.50 17.04
C ALA A 548 -0.58 21.92 18.40
N ILE A 549 0.25 22.07 19.43
CA ILE A 549 -0.07 21.65 20.80
C ILE A 549 -1.25 22.45 21.36
N ASN A 550 -1.28 23.77 21.12
CA ASN A 550 -2.40 24.62 21.52
C ASN A 550 -3.72 24.19 20.86
N ARG A 551 -3.70 23.86 19.56
CA ARG A 551 -4.88 23.34 18.85
C ARG A 551 -5.36 22.00 19.41
N ALA A 552 -4.44 21.09 19.71
CA ALA A 552 -4.77 19.79 20.31
C ALA A 552 -5.42 19.95 21.70
N MET A 553 -4.85 20.80 22.57
CA MET A 553 -5.42 21.12 23.88
C MET A 553 -6.79 21.80 23.77
N HIS A 554 -6.99 22.67 22.77
CA HIS A 554 -8.26 23.36 22.55
C HIS A 554 -9.37 22.41 22.12
N GLN A 555 -9.05 21.42 21.27
CA GLN A 555 -9.99 20.39 20.85
C GLN A 555 -10.49 19.56 22.05
N ASP A 556 -9.61 19.25 22.99
CA ASP A 556 -9.96 18.51 24.21
C ASP A 556 -10.84 19.32 25.16
N MET A 557 -10.54 20.60 25.34
CA MET A 557 -11.42 21.52 26.08
C MET A 557 -12.78 21.67 25.40
N TYR A 558 -12.84 21.69 24.07
CA TYR A 558 -14.09 21.82 23.32
C TYR A 558 -14.99 20.59 23.46
N LEU A 559 -14.40 19.39 23.53
CA LEU A 559 -15.15 18.14 23.78
C LEU A 559 -15.77 18.12 25.18
N VAL A 560 -15.04 18.59 26.20
CA VAL A 560 -15.56 18.78 27.56
C VAL A 560 -16.74 19.77 27.54
N LEU A 561 -16.60 20.89 26.83
CA LEU A 561 -17.64 21.91 26.71
C LEU A 561 -18.92 21.37 26.05
N LEU A 562 -18.78 20.65 24.94
CA LEU A 562 -19.92 20.05 24.23
C LEU A 562 -20.67 19.05 25.10
N TYR A 563 -19.96 18.27 25.92
CA TYR A 563 -20.60 17.37 26.87
C TYR A 563 -21.40 18.14 27.93
N TYR A 564 -20.83 19.19 28.51
CA TYR A 564 -21.56 20.02 29.49
C TYR A 564 -22.78 20.71 28.87
N ILE A 565 -22.69 21.16 27.62
CA ILE A 565 -23.85 21.70 26.87
C ILE A 565 -24.90 20.62 26.62
N PHE A 566 -24.48 19.40 26.30
CA PHE A 566 -25.39 18.27 26.09
C PHE A 566 -26.12 17.86 27.39
N VAL A 567 -25.39 17.77 28.50
CA VAL A 567 -25.96 17.55 29.84
C VAL A 567 -26.92 18.68 30.22
N TYR A 568 -26.56 19.93 29.94
CA TYR A 568 -27.42 21.10 30.17
C TYR A 568 -28.74 21.04 29.38
N CYS A 569 -28.68 20.71 28.08
CA CYS A 569 -29.87 20.53 27.24
C CYS A 569 -30.76 19.38 27.72
N TYR A 570 -30.15 18.29 28.21
CA TYR A 570 -30.86 17.15 28.78
C TYR A 570 -31.59 17.51 30.08
N PHE A 571 -30.94 18.23 31.00
CA PHE A 571 -31.52 18.65 32.28
C PHE A 571 -32.57 19.76 32.14
N ILE A 572 -32.43 20.70 31.21
CA ILE A 572 -33.48 21.69 30.92
C ILE A 572 -34.78 21.04 30.47
N HIS A 573 -34.67 19.94 29.71
CA HIS A 573 -35.85 19.19 29.27
C HIS A 573 -36.54 18.40 30.38
N HIS A 574 -35.87 18.15 31.51
CA HIS A 574 -36.34 17.24 32.56
C HIS A 574 -36.45 17.87 33.97
N ALA A 575 -36.10 19.14 34.18
CA ALA A 575 -36.13 19.79 35.50
C ALA A 575 -37.42 20.63 35.75
N ALA A 576 -37.96 20.54 36.97
CA ALA A 576 -39.07 21.37 37.44
C ALA A 576 -38.67 22.84 37.65
N SER A 577 -39.65 23.75 37.59
CA SER A 577 -39.49 25.21 37.46
C SER A 577 -38.65 25.92 38.55
N SER A 578 -38.40 25.31 39.71
CA SER A 578 -37.85 25.97 40.89
C SER A 578 -36.31 26.02 40.98
N ASP A 579 -35.57 25.22 40.20
CA ASP A 579 -34.09 25.15 40.31
C ASP A 579 -33.32 25.97 39.25
N ARG A 580 -34.02 26.66 38.34
CA ARG A 580 -33.37 27.31 37.19
C ARG A 580 -32.36 28.40 37.59
N HIS A 581 -32.52 29.04 38.75
CA HIS A 581 -31.66 30.14 39.21
C HIS A 581 -30.22 29.71 39.55
N ILE A 582 -30.02 28.53 40.13
CA ILE A 582 -28.69 28.00 40.44
C ILE A 582 -27.91 27.72 39.15
N PHE A 583 -28.61 27.21 38.13
CA PHE A 583 -28.01 26.89 36.83
C PHE A 583 -27.70 28.13 35.98
N TYR A 584 -28.48 29.21 36.06
CA TYR A 584 -28.12 30.50 35.44
C TYR A 584 -26.84 31.10 36.04
N TYR A 585 -26.65 30.97 37.36
CA TYR A 585 -25.45 31.43 38.04
C TYR A 585 -24.21 30.63 37.61
N PHE A 586 -24.37 29.31 37.42
CA PHE A 586 -23.32 28.42 36.91
C PHE A 586 -22.92 28.77 35.47
N MET A 587 -23.90 29.04 34.59
CA MET A 587 -23.66 29.43 33.21
C MET A 587 -22.96 30.80 33.11
N TYR A 588 -23.32 31.74 34.00
CA TYR A 588 -22.68 33.06 34.11
C TYR A 588 -21.20 32.93 34.52
N MET A 589 -20.87 32.04 35.46
CA MET A 589 -19.49 31.77 35.87
C MET A 589 -18.67 31.07 34.76
N MET A 590 -19.27 30.14 34.01
CA MET A 590 -18.61 29.53 32.84
C MET A 590 -18.35 30.54 31.72
N LEU A 591 -19.30 31.44 31.46
CA LEU A 591 -19.15 32.50 30.46
C LEU A 591 -18.04 33.50 30.84
N ILE A 592 -17.91 33.83 32.13
CA ILE A 592 -16.80 34.65 32.65
C ILE A 592 -15.46 33.93 32.45
N CYS A 593 -15.38 32.63 32.73
CA CYS A 593 -14.18 31.81 32.47
C CYS A 593 -13.83 31.78 30.97
N LEU A 594 -14.82 31.69 30.07
CA LEU A 594 -14.63 31.71 28.62
C LEU A 594 -14.12 33.08 28.12
N ILE A 595 -14.67 34.18 28.63
CA ILE A 595 -14.22 35.54 28.29
C ILE A 595 -12.78 35.77 28.79
N ALA A 596 -12.43 35.26 29.97
CA ALA A 596 -11.07 35.29 30.51
C ALA A 596 -10.07 34.46 29.67
N LEU A 597 -10.54 33.42 28.97
CA LEU A 597 -9.71 32.57 28.10
C LEU A 597 -9.56 33.11 26.67
N GLN A 598 -10.54 33.86 26.16
CA GLN A 598 -10.48 34.44 24.81
C GLN A 598 -9.76 35.79 24.73
N GLY A 599 -9.53 36.45 25.87
CA GLY A 599 -8.99 37.80 25.91
C GLY A 599 -7.72 37.97 26.74
N ARG A 600 -6.58 37.41 26.32
CA ARG A 600 -5.21 38.01 26.41
C ARG A 600 -4.10 36.99 26.14
N ARG A 601 -3.00 37.48 25.55
CA ARG A 601 -1.74 36.74 25.36
C ARG A 601 -1.20 36.27 26.73
N PRO A 602 -0.63 35.06 26.83
CA PRO A 602 -0.10 34.53 28.08
C PRO A 602 1.27 35.16 28.37
N CYS A 603 1.26 36.37 28.93
CA CYS A 603 2.39 36.90 29.68
C CYS A 603 1.87 37.42 31.02
N GLU A 604 2.43 36.84 32.09
CA GLU A 604 2.47 37.35 33.47
C GLU A 604 1.14 37.48 34.23
N GLN A 605 0.86 36.53 35.15
CA GLN A 605 0.64 36.84 36.58
C GLN A 605 0.24 35.61 37.43
N PRO A 606 0.80 35.44 38.66
CA PRO A 606 0.43 34.39 39.62
C PRO A 606 -1.03 34.41 40.11
N GLN A 607 -1.74 35.53 39.94
CA GLN A 607 -3.12 35.71 40.41
C GLN A 607 -4.15 34.85 39.66
N ALA A 608 -3.87 34.49 38.39
CA ALA A 608 -4.75 33.64 37.59
C ALA A 608 -4.78 32.17 38.10
N MET A 609 -3.68 31.68 38.70
CA MET A 609 -3.67 30.35 39.34
C MET A 609 -4.46 30.32 40.66
N LEU A 610 -4.46 31.43 41.40
CA LEU A 610 -5.21 31.55 42.66
C LEU A 610 -6.72 31.53 42.40
N LEU A 611 -7.18 32.28 41.38
CA LEU A 611 -8.56 32.25 40.90
C LEU A 611 -8.97 30.87 40.38
N ARG A 612 -8.07 30.14 39.70
CA ARG A 612 -8.30 28.76 39.26
C ARG A 612 -8.48 27.80 40.43
N ARG A 613 -7.66 27.90 41.48
CA ARG A 613 -7.79 27.05 42.68
C ARG A 613 -9.02 27.38 43.51
N GLN A 614 -9.40 28.65 43.60
CA GLN A 614 -10.61 29.09 44.29
C GLN A 614 -11.88 28.66 43.55
N ALA A 615 -11.90 28.71 42.22
CA ALA A 615 -13.02 28.22 41.42
C ALA A 615 -13.21 26.70 41.56
N VAL A 616 -12.13 25.93 41.57
CA VAL A 616 -12.19 24.47 41.78
C VAL A 616 -12.62 24.14 43.22
N ALA A 617 -12.16 24.88 44.22
CA ALA A 617 -12.58 24.68 45.61
C ALA A 617 -14.09 24.96 45.82
N VAL A 618 -14.64 25.99 45.18
CA VAL A 618 -16.08 26.30 45.22
C VAL A 618 -16.91 25.23 44.51
N VAL A 619 -16.39 24.64 43.42
CA VAL A 619 -17.05 23.55 42.70
C VAL A 619 -17.07 22.25 43.51
N VAL A 620 -15.99 21.94 44.24
CA VAL A 620 -15.94 20.76 45.12
C VAL A 620 -16.85 20.92 46.35
N GLN A 621 -16.98 22.14 46.89
CA GLN A 621 -17.88 22.44 48.01
C GLN A 621 -19.37 22.50 47.65
N ALA A 622 -19.71 22.71 46.38
CA ALA A 622 -21.09 22.70 45.90
C ALA A 622 -21.56 21.31 45.40
N ALA A 623 -20.62 20.37 45.25
CA ALA A 623 -20.88 18.99 44.83
C ALA A 623 -20.97 17.99 46.00
N ALA A 624 -20.53 18.38 47.20
CA ALA A 624 -20.77 17.68 48.47
C ALA A 624 -22.01 18.27 49.16
#